data_AF-A0AB32V4K9-F1
#
_entry.id   AF-A0AB32V4K9-F1
#
_cell.length_a   1.000
_cell.length_b   1.000
_cell.length_c   1.000
_cell.angle_alpha   90.00
_cell.angle_beta   90.00
_cell.angle_gamma   90.00
#
_symmetry.space_group_name_H-M   'P 1'
#
loop_
_entity.id
_entity.type
_entity.pdbx_description
1 polymer ?
#
loop_
_entity_poly.entity_id
_entity_poly.type
_entity_poly.pdbx_seq_one_letter_code
_entity_poly.pdbx_strand_id
1 'polypeptide(L)'
;MAKLNSLSILVALVSSMVAASMLPSPVAAEVINIAPSPYADGFQLTIPPEPEPGFYQFLEECTKKMSQKCGQNVVGSIFGDTVTSDQCCQELVRMGKTCHDDMVKFFVSLPELKLNASDVYAEGEQVWNDCVSRAASPSPSPSL
;
A
#
# COMPACT_ATOMS: atom_id res chain seq x y z
N MET A 1 46.36 36.93 -10.60
CA MET A 1 45.90 36.61 -11.97
C MET A 1 44.62 35.81 -11.87
N ALA A 2 43.62 36.21 -12.66
CA ALA A 2 42.21 35.88 -12.51
C ALA A 2 41.81 34.49 -13.03
N LYS A 3 40.72 33.95 -12.49
CA LYS A 3 39.54 33.53 -13.27
C LYS A 3 38.29 33.52 -12.37
N LEU A 4 37.39 34.46 -12.62
CA LEU A 4 36.05 34.55 -12.06
C LEU A 4 35.05 33.82 -12.98
N ASN A 5 34.03 33.23 -12.35
CA ASN A 5 32.61 33.18 -12.76
C ASN A 5 32.01 31.86 -13.32
N SER A 6 31.01 31.32 -12.58
CA SER A 6 29.72 30.85 -13.16
C SER A 6 28.60 30.54 -12.13
N LEU A 7 28.85 30.42 -10.81
CA LEU A 7 27.78 30.07 -9.85
C LEU A 7 27.40 31.15 -8.82
N SER A 8 27.94 32.36 -8.98
CA SER A 8 27.43 33.57 -8.31
C SER A 8 26.11 34.07 -8.94
N ILE A 9 25.56 33.36 -9.95
CA ILE A 9 24.32 33.69 -10.68
C ILE A 9 23.08 32.94 -10.10
N LEU A 10 23.27 31.95 -9.22
CA LEU A 10 22.18 31.31 -8.46
C LEU A 10 22.01 31.91 -7.05
N VAL A 11 22.49 33.13 -6.84
CA VAL A 11 21.82 34.05 -5.92
C VAL A 11 20.40 34.26 -6.46
N ALA A 12 19.40 34.39 -5.57
CA ALA A 12 18.32 35.39 -5.68
C ALA A 12 16.86 34.93 -5.50
N LEU A 13 16.50 33.64 -5.34
CA LEU A 13 15.07 33.27 -5.16
C LEU A 13 14.69 32.63 -3.83
N VAL A 14 15.63 32.47 -2.89
CA VAL A 14 15.32 32.06 -1.51
C VAL A 14 15.35 33.26 -0.57
N SER A 15 14.45 34.23 -0.79
CA SER A 15 13.94 35.10 0.29
C SER A 15 12.80 35.98 -0.22
N SER A 16 11.54 35.69 0.16
CA SER A 16 10.54 36.73 0.44
C SER A 16 9.23 36.21 1.03
N MET A 17 9.00 36.65 2.26
CA MET A 17 7.73 37.17 2.81
C MET A 17 6.60 36.17 3.11
N VAL A 18 6.57 35.72 4.38
CA VAL A 18 5.31 35.40 5.07
C VAL A 18 4.60 36.71 5.42
N ALA A 19 3.53 37.02 4.70
CA ALA A 19 2.51 37.96 5.16
C ALA A 19 1.29 37.13 5.56
N ALA A 20 0.97 37.12 6.85
CA ALA A 20 -0.25 36.54 7.37
C ALA A 20 -1.45 37.38 6.92
N SER A 21 -2.29 36.77 6.08
CA SER A 21 -3.61 37.27 5.72
C SER A 21 -4.62 36.20 6.10
N MET A 22 -5.24 36.34 7.26
CA MET A 22 -6.40 35.55 7.68
C MET A 22 -7.60 36.00 6.83
N LEU A 23 -8.34 35.08 6.20
CA LEU A 23 -9.81 35.06 5.92
C LEU A 23 -10.16 33.85 5.01
N PRO A 24 -11.43 33.40 4.95
CA PRO A 24 -11.83 32.02 5.28
C PRO A 24 -11.93 31.06 4.09
N SER A 25 -11.82 29.76 4.40
CA SER A 25 -12.01 28.65 3.47
C SER A 25 -13.41 28.61 2.84
N PRO A 26 -13.49 28.32 1.54
CA PRO A 26 -14.49 27.43 1.00
C PRO A 26 -13.81 26.10 0.67
N VAL A 27 -14.32 25.03 1.28
CA VAL A 27 -13.98 23.61 1.11
C VAL A 27 -13.26 23.31 -0.21
N ALA A 28 -11.94 23.22 -0.18
CA ALA A 28 -11.13 22.71 -1.27
C ALA A 28 -10.77 21.27 -0.91
N ALA A 29 -11.04 20.34 -1.84
CA ALA A 29 -10.65 18.94 -1.70
C ALA A 29 -9.21 18.85 -1.18
N GLU A 30 -8.97 18.10 -0.10
CA GLU A 30 -7.62 17.79 0.35
C GLU A 30 -6.92 17.02 -0.76
N VAL A 31 -6.04 17.70 -1.49
CA VAL A 31 -5.03 17.06 -2.31
C VAL A 31 -4.03 16.47 -1.33
N ILE A 32 -4.25 15.21 -0.97
CA ILE A 32 -3.29 14.41 -0.22
C ILE A 32 -2.02 14.32 -1.08
N ASN A 33 -0.99 15.09 -0.71
CA ASN A 33 0.33 15.03 -1.35
C ASN A 33 0.99 13.70 -0.97
N ILE A 34 0.57 12.62 -1.64
CA ILE A 34 1.29 11.34 -1.62
C ILE A 34 2.57 11.59 -2.40
N ALA A 35 3.73 11.39 -1.74
CA ALA A 35 5.03 11.48 -2.39
C ALA A 35 4.99 10.68 -3.72
N PRO A 36 5.57 11.21 -4.82
CA PRO A 36 5.50 10.53 -6.11
C PRO A 36 6.00 9.10 -5.95
N SER A 37 5.09 8.16 -6.14
CA SER A 37 5.44 6.75 -6.23
C SER A 37 6.48 6.62 -7.35
N PRO A 38 7.60 5.92 -7.15
CA PRO A 38 8.59 5.68 -8.21
C PRO A 38 8.00 4.88 -9.40
N TYR A 39 6.73 4.45 -9.30
CA TYR A 39 5.93 3.82 -10.34
C TYR A 39 5.01 4.79 -11.10
N ALA A 40 5.17 6.11 -10.92
CA ALA A 40 4.35 7.15 -11.55
C ALA A 40 4.70 7.38 -13.03
N ASP A 41 4.79 6.30 -13.81
CA ASP A 41 4.63 6.33 -15.25
C ASP A 41 3.53 5.31 -15.64
N GLY A 42 2.29 5.78 -15.74
CA GLY A 42 1.27 5.20 -16.61
C GLY A 42 0.21 4.24 -16.06
N PHE A 43 0.26 3.75 -14.82
CA PHE A 43 -0.79 2.85 -14.31
C PHE A 43 -1.96 3.62 -13.68
N GLN A 44 -2.95 3.97 -14.51
CA GLN A 44 -4.21 4.54 -14.04
C GLN A 44 -5.13 3.42 -13.54
N LEU A 45 -5.37 3.38 -12.23
CA LEU A 45 -6.38 2.52 -11.63
C LEU A 45 -7.72 3.26 -11.56
N THR A 46 -8.79 2.62 -12.01
CA THR A 46 -10.16 3.07 -11.77
C THR A 46 -10.70 2.33 -10.55
N ILE A 47 -10.98 3.07 -9.47
CA ILE A 47 -11.63 2.46 -8.29
C ILE A 47 -13.11 2.24 -8.63
N PRO A 48 -13.64 1.01 -8.51
CA PRO A 48 -15.06 0.75 -8.74
C PRO A 48 -15.94 1.55 -7.77
N PRO A 49 -17.27 1.65 -8.02
CA PRO A 49 -18.17 2.15 -6.99
C PRO A 49 -18.09 1.27 -5.74
N GLU A 50 -18.24 1.90 -4.59
CA GLU A 50 -18.23 1.20 -3.31
C GLU A 50 -19.36 0.15 -3.28
N PRO A 51 -19.07 -1.14 -3.00
CA PRO A 51 -20.09 -2.19 -3.00
C PRO A 51 -21.18 -1.96 -1.94
N GLU A 52 -20.75 -1.50 -0.76
CA GLU A 52 -21.56 -1.29 0.43
C GLU A 52 -21.01 -0.07 1.19
N PRO A 53 -21.85 0.77 1.83
CA PRO A 53 -21.37 1.96 2.53
C PRO A 53 -20.26 1.67 3.55
N GLY A 54 -19.11 2.31 3.39
CA GLY A 54 -17.97 2.20 4.32
C GLY A 54 -17.02 1.03 4.07
N PHE A 55 -17.22 0.24 3.00
CA PHE A 55 -16.30 -0.80 2.57
C PHE A 55 -14.86 -0.30 2.36
N TYR A 56 -14.64 0.86 1.73
CA TYR A 56 -13.28 1.35 1.50
C TYR A 56 -12.61 1.83 2.79
N GLN A 57 -13.38 2.42 3.71
CA GLN A 57 -12.88 2.76 5.03
C GLN A 57 -12.50 1.49 5.81
N PHE A 58 -13.29 0.42 5.70
CA PHE A 58 -12.95 -0.87 6.28
C PHE A 58 -11.65 -1.44 5.71
N LEU A 59 -11.46 -1.39 4.38
CA LEU A 59 -10.20 -1.82 3.76
C LEU A 59 -9.02 -0.98 4.25
N GLU A 60 -9.18 0.33 4.40
CA GLU A 60 -8.14 1.20 4.96
C GLU A 60 -7.74 0.75 6.37
N GLU A 61 -8.70 0.45 7.25
CA GLU A 61 -8.43 -0.07 8.59
C GLU A 61 -7.75 -1.44 8.57
N CYS A 62 -8.04 -2.28 7.58
CA CYS A 62 -7.31 -3.53 7.37
C CYS A 62 -5.84 -3.27 7.01
N THR A 63 -5.54 -2.32 6.13
CA THR A 63 -4.14 -2.01 5.76
C THR A 63 -3.29 -1.58 6.96
N LYS A 64 -3.88 -0.90 7.94
CA LYS A 64 -3.18 -0.43 9.15
C LYS A 64 -2.70 -1.56 10.06
N LYS A 65 -3.26 -2.77 9.92
CA LYS A 65 -2.92 -3.94 10.74
C LYS A 65 -1.73 -4.75 10.20
N MET A 66 -1.21 -4.39 9.04
CA MET A 66 -0.12 -5.10 8.38
C MET A 66 0.94 -4.11 7.90
N SER A 67 2.22 -4.48 8.00
CA SER A 67 3.29 -3.66 7.46
C SER A 67 3.24 -3.62 5.92
N GLN A 68 3.70 -2.52 5.33
CA GLN A 68 3.79 -2.40 3.87
C GLN A 68 4.60 -3.55 3.24
N LYS A 69 5.71 -3.92 3.88
CA LYS A 69 6.57 -5.03 3.43
C LYS A 69 5.80 -6.35 3.39
N CYS A 70 5.02 -6.65 4.43
CA CYS A 70 4.24 -7.88 4.46
C CYS A 70 3.04 -7.85 3.52
N GLY A 71 2.40 -6.69 3.34
CA GLY A 71 1.38 -6.52 2.30
C GLY A 71 1.90 -6.85 0.91
N GLN A 72 3.09 -6.33 0.54
CA GLN A 72 3.72 -6.65 -0.74
C GLN A 72 4.07 -8.14 -0.88
N ASN A 73 4.62 -8.76 0.16
CA ASN A 73 4.97 -10.19 0.11
C ASN A 73 3.74 -11.10 0.01
N VAL A 74 2.66 -10.81 0.73
CA VAL A 74 1.40 -11.56 0.65
C VAL A 74 0.78 -11.40 -0.75
N VAL A 75 0.68 -10.17 -1.26
CA VAL A 75 0.19 -9.90 -2.61
C VAL A 75 1.02 -10.62 -3.67
N GLY A 76 2.36 -10.54 -3.58
CA GLY A 76 3.25 -11.28 -4.46
C GLY A 76 3.09 -12.79 -4.35
N SER A 77 2.70 -13.33 -3.19
CA SER A 77 2.43 -14.76 -3.04
C SER A 77 1.13 -15.18 -3.72
N ILE A 78 0.08 -14.36 -3.62
CA ILE A 78 -1.20 -14.60 -4.30
C ILE A 78 -1.04 -14.62 -5.83
N PHE A 79 -0.15 -13.78 -6.35
CA PHE A 79 0.13 -13.72 -7.79
C PHE A 79 1.27 -14.67 -8.24
N GLY A 80 1.79 -15.51 -7.33
CA GLY A 80 2.77 -16.55 -7.64
C GLY A 80 4.23 -16.08 -7.77
N ASP A 81 4.53 -14.83 -7.41
CA ASP A 81 5.86 -14.25 -7.51
C ASP A 81 6.79 -14.66 -6.37
N THR A 82 6.24 -14.86 -5.17
CA THR A 82 7.03 -15.12 -3.95
C THR A 82 6.33 -16.10 -2.99
N VAL A 83 7.04 -16.55 -1.95
CA VAL A 83 6.43 -17.28 -0.83
C VAL A 83 6.25 -16.32 0.35
N THR A 84 5.14 -16.42 1.06
CA THR A 84 4.91 -15.60 2.25
C THR A 84 5.85 -16.04 3.37
N SER A 85 6.61 -15.10 3.92
CA SER A 85 7.52 -15.38 5.04
C SER A 85 6.76 -15.64 6.34
N ASP A 86 7.36 -16.37 7.29
CA ASP A 86 6.72 -16.67 8.58
C ASP A 86 6.35 -15.41 9.37
N GLN A 87 7.19 -14.36 9.33
CA GLN A 87 6.86 -13.06 9.92
C GLN A 87 5.60 -12.47 9.28
N CYS A 88 5.52 -12.48 7.95
CA CYS A 88 4.36 -11.93 7.25
C CYS A 88 3.11 -12.79 7.41
N CYS A 89 3.25 -14.11 7.57
CA CYS A 89 2.15 -14.98 7.97
C CYS A 89 1.59 -14.60 9.35
N GLN A 90 2.44 -14.27 10.33
CA GLN A 90 1.97 -13.81 11.64
C GLN A 90 1.21 -12.48 11.55
N GLU A 91 1.68 -11.54 10.72
CA GLU A 91 0.96 -10.28 10.47
C GLU A 91 -0.36 -10.52 9.75
N LEU A 92 -0.39 -11.38 8.73
CA LEU A 92 -1.60 -11.74 7.99
C LEU A 92 -2.66 -12.37 8.91
N VAL A 93 -2.26 -13.37 9.71
CA VAL A 93 -3.16 -14.04 10.65
C VAL A 93 -3.68 -13.06 11.71
N ARG A 94 -2.83 -12.15 12.21
CA ARG A 94 -3.24 -11.11 13.17
C ARG A 94 -4.18 -10.08 12.54
N MET A 95 -3.97 -9.71 11.27
CA MET A 95 -4.86 -8.82 10.54
C MET A 95 -6.27 -9.44 10.41
N GLY A 96 -6.32 -10.75 10.18
CA GLY A 96 -7.54 -11.56 10.22
C GLY A 96 -8.11 -11.90 8.85
N LYS A 97 -8.86 -13.01 8.79
CA LYS A 97 -9.34 -13.60 7.53
C LYS A 97 -10.23 -12.66 6.74
N THR A 98 -11.14 -11.95 7.41
CA THR A 98 -12.06 -11.02 6.74
C THR A 98 -11.31 -9.93 5.99
N CYS A 99 -10.29 -9.32 6.62
CA CYS A 99 -9.45 -8.33 5.98
C CYS A 99 -8.72 -8.91 4.76
N HIS A 100 -8.18 -10.12 4.88
CA HIS A 100 -7.51 -10.80 3.76
C HIS A 100 -8.47 -11.06 2.60
N ASP A 101 -9.60 -11.74 2.87
CA ASP A 101 -10.58 -12.10 1.85
C ASP A 101 -11.13 -10.86 1.11
N ASP A 102 -11.43 -9.78 1.83
CA ASP A 102 -11.98 -8.57 1.24
C ASP A 102 -10.95 -7.75 0.48
N MET A 103 -9.68 -7.78 0.88
CA MET A 103 -8.57 -7.25 0.07
C MET A 103 -8.41 -8.03 -1.24
N VAL A 104 -8.48 -9.37 -1.19
CA VAL A 104 -8.44 -10.21 -2.39
C VAL A 104 -9.61 -9.88 -3.32
N LYS A 105 -10.83 -9.74 -2.79
CA LYS A 105 -12.00 -9.32 -3.57
C LYS A 105 -11.80 -7.93 -4.19
N PHE A 106 -11.20 -6.99 -3.46
CA PHE A 106 -10.90 -5.67 -4.00
C PHE A 106 -9.97 -5.77 -5.21
N PHE A 107 -8.88 -6.54 -5.15
CA PHE A 107 -8.00 -6.72 -6.33
C PHE A 107 -8.74 -7.33 -7.52
N VAL A 108 -9.57 -8.36 -7.29
CA VAL A 108 -10.39 -8.97 -8.35
C VAL A 108 -11.39 -7.97 -8.97
N SER A 109 -11.84 -6.98 -8.20
CA SER A 109 -12.76 -5.95 -8.68
C SER A 109 -12.10 -4.89 -9.57
N LEU A 110 -10.76 -4.85 -9.65
CA LEU A 110 -10.02 -3.86 -10.46
C LEU A 110 -9.91 -4.35 -11.92
N PRO A 111 -10.65 -3.75 -12.88
CA PRO A 111 -10.69 -4.25 -14.25
C PRO A 111 -9.35 -4.13 -14.97
N GLU A 112 -8.49 -3.17 -14.59
CA GLU A 112 -7.19 -2.94 -15.22
C GLU A 112 -6.19 -4.07 -14.95
N LEU A 113 -6.38 -4.83 -13.88
CA LEU A 113 -5.50 -5.96 -13.53
C LEU A 113 -5.79 -7.22 -14.35
N LYS A 114 -6.95 -7.30 -15.02
CA LYS A 114 -7.35 -8.43 -15.89
C LYS A 114 -7.14 -9.80 -15.23
N LEU A 115 -7.43 -9.88 -13.94
CA LEU A 115 -7.20 -11.08 -13.13
C LEU A 115 -8.23 -12.16 -13.47
N ASN A 116 -7.79 -13.42 -13.42
CA ASN A 116 -8.73 -14.53 -13.29
C ASN A 116 -9.20 -14.58 -11.83
N ALA A 117 -10.46 -14.21 -11.61
CA ALA A 117 -11.06 -14.20 -10.28
C ALA A 117 -10.92 -15.54 -9.55
N SER A 118 -11.17 -16.66 -10.25
CA SER A 118 -11.13 -17.99 -9.65
C SER A 118 -9.72 -18.33 -9.15
N ASP A 119 -8.71 -18.04 -9.96
CA ASP A 119 -7.32 -18.33 -9.62
C ASP A 119 -6.88 -17.48 -8.42
N VAL A 120 -7.17 -16.18 -8.46
CA VAL A 120 -6.79 -15.25 -7.38
C VAL A 120 -7.48 -15.57 -6.05
N TYR A 121 -8.75 -15.99 -6.09
CA TYR A 121 -9.42 -16.45 -4.87
C TYR A 121 -8.82 -17.75 -4.32
N ALA A 122 -8.50 -18.71 -5.20
CA ALA A 122 -7.89 -19.98 -4.80
C ALA A 122 -6.49 -19.75 -4.18
N GLU A 123 -5.65 -18.94 -4.82
CA GLU A 123 -4.33 -18.58 -4.30
C GLU A 123 -4.43 -17.76 -3.00
N GLY A 124 -5.39 -16.84 -2.92
CA GLY A 124 -5.71 -16.13 -1.68
C GLY A 124 -6.05 -17.08 -0.53
N GLU A 125 -6.90 -18.08 -0.76
CA GLU A 125 -7.25 -19.09 0.24
C GLU A 125 -6.05 -19.97 0.61
N GLN A 126 -5.24 -20.37 -0.37
CA GLN A 126 -4.03 -21.15 -0.15
C GLN A 126 -3.03 -20.41 0.74
N VAL A 127 -2.73 -19.13 0.44
CA VAL A 127 -1.84 -18.29 1.25
C VAL A 127 -2.36 -18.16 2.69
N TRP A 128 -3.66 -17.94 2.86
CA TRP A 128 -4.27 -17.85 4.19
C TRP A 128 -4.09 -19.16 4.99
N ASN A 129 -4.43 -20.30 4.38
CA ASN A 129 -4.36 -21.61 5.03
C ASN A 129 -2.93 -22.01 5.38
N ASP A 130 -1.97 -21.75 4.49
CA ASP A 130 -0.55 -21.96 4.76
C ASP A 130 -0.11 -21.14 5.98
N CYS A 131 -0.44 -19.84 6.02
CA CYS A 131 -0.07 -18.98 7.12
C CYS A 131 -0.72 -19.36 8.47
N VAL A 132 -1.99 -19.78 8.47
CA VAL A 132 -2.65 -20.29 9.68
C VAL A 132 -1.96 -21.55 10.18
N SER A 133 -1.60 -22.47 9.28
CA SER A 133 -0.93 -23.72 9.66
C SER A 133 0.45 -23.48 10.31
N ARG A 134 1.19 -22.49 9.81
CA ARG A 134 2.49 -22.09 10.34
C ARG A 134 2.37 -21.35 11.67
N ALA A 135 1.34 -20.51 11.84
CA ALA A 135 1.08 -19.81 13.11
C ALA A 135 0.66 -20.77 14.23
N ALA A 136 0.01 -21.89 13.90
CA ALA A 136 -0.35 -22.94 14.86
C ALA A 136 0.85 -23.84 15.25
N SER A 137 1.94 -23.80 14.48
CA SER A 137 3.14 -24.56 14.76
C SER A 137 3.99 -23.82 15.81
N PRO A 138 4.36 -24.45 16.94
CA PRO A 138 5.28 -23.82 17.88
C PRO A 138 6.59 -23.54 17.14
N SER A 139 6.99 -22.27 17.09
CA SER A 139 8.25 -21.83 16.48
C SER A 139 9.38 -22.74 16.98
N PRO A 140 10.25 -23.28 16.11
CA PRO A 140 11.42 -24.00 16.57
C PRO A 140 12.19 -23.04 17.48
N SER A 141 12.42 -23.46 18.73
CA SER A 141 13.21 -22.68 19.67
C SER A 141 14.58 -22.40 19.02
N PRO A 142 15.13 -21.18 19.15
CA PRO A 142 16.48 -20.93 18.66
C PRO A 142 17.42 -21.87 19.41
N SER A 143 18.08 -22.77 18.69
CA SER A 143 19.18 -23.54 19.24
C SER A 143 20.28 -22.55 19.65
N LEU A 144 20.55 -22.49 20.96
CA LEU A 144 21.67 -21.76 21.55
C LEU A 144 23.01 -22.38 21.14
#